data_AF-A0A808FN20-F1
#
_entry.id   AF-A0A808FN20-F1
#
_cell.length_a   1.000
_cell.length_b   1.000
_cell.length_c   1.000
_cell.angle_alpha   90.00
_cell.angle_beta   90.00
_cell.angle_gamma   90.00
#
_symmetry.space_group_name_H-M   'P 1'
#
loop_
_entity.id
_entity.type
_entity.pdbx_description
1 polymer ?
#
loop_
_entity_poly.entity_id
_entity_poly.type
_entity_poly.pdbx_seq_one_letter_code
_entity_poly.pdbx_strand_id
1 'polypeptide(L)'
;MQIREQGRKFQCIRTVYDKALGRGRQVVVASIPRWSTSLMPSEDGLAQLTEAEREQLEAFLAKRRADAEESNRRYTAMSADSWLATLAKSIKDGQQLRPEQAHAIWQGMAEVAKSLRKAGYEKPKAPRKTKAQPETVAPANDEPSGQQPASEVAPAKQARKPRKPKAATPETPSSTKAE
;
A
#
# COMPACT_ATOMS: atom_id res chain seq x y z
N MET A 1 19.17 -23.65 19.45
CA MET A 1 19.28 -23.46 17.98
C MET A 1 19.40 -21.98 17.66
N GLN A 2 20.07 -21.57 16.57
CA GLN A 2 20.09 -20.18 16.12
C GLN A 2 19.18 -20.02 14.90
N ILE A 3 18.25 -19.06 14.94
CA ILE A 3 17.39 -18.72 13.79
C ILE A 3 17.94 -17.45 13.16
N ARG A 4 18.29 -17.50 11.87
CA ARG A 4 18.76 -16.32 11.10
C ARG A 4 17.81 -16.01 9.96
N GLU A 5 17.55 -14.73 9.73
CA GLU A 5 16.83 -14.27 8.55
C GLU A 5 17.84 -14.01 7.41
N GLN A 6 17.73 -14.75 6.31
CA GLN A 6 18.56 -14.58 5.13
C GLN A 6 17.67 -14.36 3.90
N GLY A 7 17.54 -13.11 3.47
CA GLY A 7 16.69 -12.74 2.33
C GLY A 7 15.22 -13.09 2.56
N ARG A 8 14.64 -13.92 1.69
CA ARG A 8 13.22 -14.33 1.75
C ARG A 8 12.99 -15.63 2.54
N LYS A 9 13.93 -16.03 3.41
CA LYS A 9 13.81 -17.25 4.23
C LYS A 9 14.44 -17.09 5.60
N PHE A 10 14.02 -17.95 6.52
CA PHE A 10 14.64 -18.18 7.81
C PHE A 10 15.43 -19.48 7.77
N GLN A 11 16.62 -19.46 8.33
CA GLN A 11 17.47 -20.63 8.48
C GLN A 11 17.55 -21.01 9.94
N CYS A 12 17.20 -22.26 10.23
CA CYS A 12 17.38 -22.89 11.52
C CYS A 12 18.77 -23.54 11.54
N ILE A 13 19.69 -22.97 12.30
CA ILE A 13 21.10 -23.36 12.36
C ILE A 13 21.39 -24.05 13.68
N ARG A 14 21.91 -25.27 13.61
CA ARG A 14 22.41 -26.03 14.76
C ARG A 14 23.93 -26.04 14.73
N THR A 15 24.55 -25.76 15.86
CA THR A 15 26.00 -25.93 16.02
C THR A 15 26.26 -27.39 16.41
N VAL A 16 27.01 -28.12 15.58
CA VAL A 16 27.41 -29.51 15.82
C VAL A 16 28.91 -29.54 16.04
N TYR A 17 29.39 -30.27 17.05
CA TYR A 17 30.82 -30.39 17.31
C TYR A 17 31.50 -31.21 16.22
N ASP A 18 32.48 -30.62 15.54
CA ASP A 18 33.29 -31.29 14.52
C ASP A 18 34.65 -31.67 15.13
N LYS A 19 34.84 -32.97 15.38
CA LYS A 19 36.08 -33.52 15.95
C LYS A 19 37.29 -33.29 15.05
N ALA A 20 37.11 -33.20 13.72
CA ALA A 20 38.22 -33.01 12.79
C ALA A 20 38.76 -31.56 12.81
N LEU A 21 37.88 -30.59 13.08
CA LEU A 21 38.23 -29.17 13.17
C LEU A 21 38.45 -28.70 14.61
N GLY A 22 38.22 -29.56 15.60
CA GLY A 22 38.31 -29.24 17.03
C GLY A 22 37.33 -28.16 17.52
N ARG A 23 36.32 -27.81 16.72
CA ARG A 23 35.38 -26.70 16.99
C ARG A 23 33.96 -27.01 16.52
N GLY A 24 32.99 -26.24 17.01
CA GLY A 24 31.61 -26.32 16.53
C GLY A 24 31.46 -25.84 15.08
N ARG A 25 30.86 -26.65 14.22
CA ARG A 25 30.44 -26.30 12.86
C ARG A 25 28.95 -25.96 12.85
N GLN A 26 28.59 -24.88 12.16
CA GLN A 26 27.19 -24.50 11.96
C GLN A 26 26.60 -25.27 10.77
N VAL A 27 25.48 -25.97 11.01
CA VAL A 27 24.74 -26.72 9.98
C VAL A 27 23.33 -26.18 9.92
N VAL A 28 22.86 -25.86 8.71
CA VAL A 28 21.47 -25.47 8.48
C VAL A 28 20.63 -26.74 8.50
N VAL A 29 19.72 -26.84 9.47
CA VAL A 29 18.85 -28.01 9.69
C VAL A 29 17.53 -27.86 8.93
N ALA A 30 16.96 -26.66 8.91
CA ALA A 30 15.75 -26.35 8.17
C ALA A 30 15.77 -24.95 7.56
N SER A 31 15.03 -24.79 6.47
CA SER A 31 14.85 -23.53 5.76
C SER A 31 13.36 -23.27 5.56
N ILE A 32 12.89 -22.16 6.12
CA ILE A 32 11.48 -21.79 6.19
C ILE A 32 11.28 -20.50 5.41
N PRO A 33 10.30 -20.40 4.49
CA PRO A 33 10.02 -19.15 3.79
C PRO A 33 9.68 -18.01 4.76
N ARG A 34 10.09 -16.80 4.39
CA ARG A 34 9.88 -15.57 5.19
C ARG A 34 8.41 -15.30 5.43
N TRP A 35 7.48 -15.75 4.60
CA TRP A 35 6.05 -15.50 4.75
C TRP A 35 5.31 -16.66 5.42
N SER A 36 6.03 -17.73 5.78
CA SER A 36 5.44 -18.84 6.51
C SER A 36 5.03 -18.37 7.91
N THR A 37 3.77 -18.62 8.24
CA THR A 37 3.16 -18.29 9.52
C THR A 37 2.91 -19.53 10.37
N SER A 38 3.10 -20.74 9.81
CA SER A 38 2.84 -22.02 10.48
C SER A 38 3.93 -23.03 10.15
N LEU A 39 4.11 -24.02 11.01
CA LEU A 39 4.92 -25.20 10.71
C LEU A 39 4.17 -26.08 9.71
N MET A 40 4.25 -25.76 8.44
CA MET A 40 3.70 -26.61 7.38
C MET A 40 4.63 -27.81 7.18
N PRO A 41 4.15 -29.06 7.19
CA PRO A 41 5.00 -30.25 7.00
C PRO A 41 5.80 -30.26 5.68
N SER A 42 5.40 -29.45 4.71
CA SER A 42 6.07 -29.27 3.43
C SER A 42 7.36 -28.45 3.48
N GLU A 43 7.76 -27.89 4.63
CA GLU A 43 8.97 -27.06 4.68
C GLU A 43 10.23 -27.88 4.88
N ASP A 44 11.21 -27.62 4.02
CA ASP A 44 12.47 -28.37 3.93
C ASP A 44 13.19 -28.42 5.28
N GLY A 45 13.37 -29.64 5.80
CA GLY A 45 14.17 -29.92 6.99
C GLY A 45 13.41 -29.94 8.32
N LEU A 46 12.10 -29.70 8.34
CA LEU A 46 11.29 -29.78 9.57
C LEU A 46 11.35 -31.14 10.28
N ALA A 47 11.51 -32.24 9.51
CA ALA A 47 11.68 -33.59 10.04
C ALA A 47 13.01 -33.80 10.79
N GLN A 48 14.02 -32.96 10.54
CA GLN A 48 15.36 -33.06 11.14
C GLN A 48 15.48 -32.25 12.45
N LEU A 49 14.45 -31.48 12.81
CA LEU A 49 14.40 -30.73 14.06
C LEU A 49 14.12 -31.68 15.22
N THR A 50 14.76 -31.43 16.36
CA THR A 50 14.37 -32.06 17.62
C THR A 50 13.10 -31.40 18.17
N GLU A 51 12.46 -32.03 19.15
CA GLU A 51 11.25 -31.47 19.78
C GLU A 51 11.51 -30.10 20.42
N ALA A 52 12.60 -29.96 21.18
CA ALA A 52 13.01 -28.69 21.76
C ALA A 52 13.30 -27.60 20.71
N GLU A 53 13.74 -27.98 19.50
CA GLU A 53 13.98 -27.04 18.42
C GLU A 53 12.69 -26.63 17.69
N ARG A 54 11.72 -27.56 17.59
CA ARG A 54 10.37 -27.24 17.12
C ARG A 54 9.71 -26.22 18.04
N GLU A 55 9.78 -26.40 19.35
CA GLU A 55 9.24 -25.43 20.31
C GLU A 55 9.89 -24.04 20.17
N GLN A 56 11.22 -23.98 20.01
CA GLN A 56 11.94 -22.70 19.78
C GLN A 56 11.47 -22.01 18.48
N LEU A 57 11.23 -22.79 17.44
CA LEU A 57 10.75 -22.28 16.17
C LEU A 57 9.28 -21.83 16.25
N GLU A 58 8.42 -22.58 16.95
CA GLU A 58 7.03 -22.18 17.20
C GLU A 58 6.95 -20.88 17.99
N ALA A 59 7.75 -20.74 19.05
CA ALA A 59 7.82 -19.52 19.84
C ALA A 59 8.28 -18.33 18.98
N PHE A 60 9.24 -18.54 18.08
CA PHE A 60 9.69 -17.51 17.13
C PHE A 60 8.58 -17.10 16.15
N LEU A 61 7.88 -18.08 15.56
CA LEU A 61 6.77 -17.81 14.64
C LEU A 61 5.59 -17.13 15.37
N ALA A 62 5.29 -17.54 16.60
CA ALA A 62 4.22 -16.97 17.41
C ALA A 62 4.51 -15.49 17.76
N LYS A 63 5.73 -15.19 18.23
CA LYS A 63 6.17 -13.80 18.46
C LYS A 63 5.99 -12.97 17.19
N ARG A 64 6.38 -13.51 16.05
CA ARG A 64 6.28 -12.81 14.79
C ARG A 64 4.85 -12.57 14.33
N ARG A 65 3.92 -13.50 14.57
CA ARG A 65 2.50 -13.27 14.33
C ARG A 65 2.01 -12.09 15.19
N ALA A 66 2.39 -12.04 16.46
CA ALA A 66 2.03 -10.93 17.34
C ALA A 66 2.61 -9.60 16.83
N ASP A 67 3.90 -9.56 16.46
CA ASP A 67 4.55 -8.35 15.92
C ASP A 67 3.89 -7.90 14.59
N ALA A 68 3.51 -8.85 13.74
CA ALA A 68 2.83 -8.59 12.47
C ALA A 68 1.41 -8.07 12.69
N GLU A 69 0.66 -8.63 13.63
CA GLU A 69 -0.66 -8.14 14.01
C GLU A 69 -0.58 -6.72 14.60
N GLU A 70 0.38 -6.46 15.47
CA GLU A 70 0.58 -5.12 16.04
C GLU A 70 0.95 -4.12 14.95
N SER A 71 1.88 -4.48 14.07
CA SER A 71 2.27 -3.65 12.93
C SER A 71 1.10 -3.39 11.99
N ASN A 72 0.27 -4.41 11.72
CA ASN A 72 -0.92 -4.27 10.89
C ASN A 72 -1.97 -3.38 11.55
N ARG A 73 -2.18 -3.49 12.87
CA ARG A 73 -3.08 -2.60 13.63
C ARG A 73 -2.60 -1.15 13.56
N ARG A 74 -1.30 -0.92 13.78
CA ARG A 74 -0.69 0.42 13.67
C ARG A 74 -0.82 0.98 12.25
N TYR A 75 -0.48 0.19 11.23
CA TYR A 75 -0.56 0.60 9.84
C TYR A 75 -1.99 0.90 9.40
N THR A 76 -2.95 0.06 9.82
CA THR A 76 -4.38 0.27 9.55
C THR A 76 -4.86 1.58 10.16
N ALA A 77 -4.50 1.86 11.41
CA ALA A 77 -4.86 3.12 12.07
C ALA A 77 -4.27 4.35 11.36
N MET A 78 -2.99 4.26 10.95
CA MET A 78 -2.28 5.38 10.30
C MET A 78 -2.68 5.60 8.85
N SER A 79 -3.11 4.56 8.14
CA SER A 79 -3.45 4.63 6.71
C SER A 79 -4.94 4.76 6.44
N ALA A 80 -5.79 4.62 7.47
CA ALA A 80 -7.25 4.60 7.32
C ALA A 80 -7.79 5.88 6.67
N ASP A 81 -7.21 7.04 6.97
CA ASP A 81 -7.60 8.33 6.40
C ASP A 81 -7.42 8.39 4.88
N SER A 82 -6.25 7.98 4.40
CA SER A 82 -5.87 7.95 2.99
C SER A 82 -6.69 6.93 2.19
N TRP A 83 -6.98 5.77 2.81
CA TRP A 83 -7.83 4.74 2.22
C TRP A 83 -9.28 5.22 2.07
N LEU A 84 -9.84 5.86 3.09
CA LEU A 84 -11.19 6.43 3.02
C LEU A 84 -11.29 7.56 2.00
N ALA A 85 -10.28 8.42 1.91
CA ALA A 85 -10.21 9.47 0.89
C ALA A 85 -10.13 8.90 -0.54
N THR A 86 -9.33 7.85 -0.73
CA THR A 86 -9.18 7.15 -2.02
C THR A 86 -10.49 6.45 -2.41
N LEU A 87 -11.14 5.78 -1.47
CA LEU A 87 -12.45 5.17 -1.68
C LEU A 87 -13.49 6.22 -2.10
N ALA A 88 -13.58 7.33 -1.37
CA ALA A 88 -14.51 8.42 -1.70
C ALA A 88 -14.25 9.01 -3.10
N LYS A 89 -12.97 9.12 -3.51
CA LYS A 89 -12.62 9.53 -4.87
C LYS A 89 -13.09 8.52 -5.91
N SER A 90 -12.84 7.21 -5.72
CA SER A 90 -13.27 6.18 -6.66
C SER A 90 -14.78 6.13 -6.88
N ILE A 91 -15.58 6.37 -5.83
CA ILE A 91 -17.04 6.42 -5.92
C ILE A 91 -17.48 7.64 -6.73
N LYS A 92 -16.84 8.81 -6.54
CA LYS A 92 -17.12 10.03 -7.32
C LYS A 92 -16.72 9.88 -8.78
N ASP A 93 -15.63 9.17 -9.04
CA ASP A 93 -15.13 8.88 -10.39
C ASP A 93 -15.99 7.83 -11.12
N GLY A 94 -17.06 7.33 -10.49
CA GLY A 94 -18.09 6.51 -11.13
C GLY A 94 -17.94 5.00 -10.91
N GLN A 95 -17.13 4.57 -9.94
CA GLN A 95 -16.99 3.14 -9.63
C GLN A 95 -18.32 2.55 -9.18
N GLN A 96 -18.77 1.50 -9.87
CA GLN A 96 -20.02 0.81 -9.53
C GLN A 96 -19.80 -0.11 -8.33
N LEU A 97 -20.49 0.24 -7.24
CA LEU A 97 -20.60 -0.59 -6.05
C LEU A 97 -21.84 -1.45 -6.14
N ARG A 98 -21.73 -2.73 -5.75
CA ARG A 98 -22.92 -3.55 -5.50
C ARG A 98 -23.67 -2.98 -4.29
N PRO A 99 -25.02 -3.05 -4.25
CA PRO A 99 -25.80 -2.54 -3.11
C PRO A 99 -25.36 -3.10 -1.76
N GLU A 100 -25.02 -4.40 -1.71
CA GLU A 100 -24.49 -5.06 -0.51
C GLU A 100 -23.16 -4.47 -0.05
N GLN A 101 -22.27 -4.15 -0.99
CA GLN A 101 -20.97 -3.52 -0.70
C GLN A 101 -21.16 -2.10 -0.18
N ALA A 102 -22.09 -1.34 -0.77
CA ALA A 102 -22.41 0.00 -0.28
C ALA A 102 -22.95 -0.05 1.16
N HIS A 103 -23.84 -0.99 1.47
CA HIS A 103 -24.36 -1.17 2.83
C HIS A 103 -23.24 -1.58 3.81
N ALA A 104 -22.36 -2.52 3.42
CA ALA A 104 -21.22 -2.92 4.23
C ALA A 104 -20.26 -1.76 4.52
N ILE A 105 -20.01 -0.88 3.55
CA ILE A 105 -19.19 0.33 3.74
C ILE A 105 -19.83 1.27 4.77
N TRP A 106 -21.14 1.54 4.65
CA TRP A 106 -21.85 2.38 5.61
C TRP A 106 -21.84 1.81 7.04
N GLN A 107 -22.07 0.51 7.19
CA GLN A 107 -21.97 -0.19 8.48
C GLN A 107 -20.55 -0.10 9.06
N GLY A 108 -19.53 -0.33 8.23
CA GLY A 108 -18.13 -0.19 8.62
C GLY A 108 -17.80 1.23 9.11
N MET A 109 -18.27 2.27 8.42
CA MET A 109 -18.08 3.66 8.87
C MET A 109 -18.79 3.95 10.20
N ALA A 110 -19.97 3.37 10.43
CA ALA A 110 -20.69 3.52 11.70
C ALA A 110 -19.92 2.90 12.87
N GLU A 111 -19.37 1.71 12.70
CA GLU A 111 -18.53 1.04 13.72
C GLU A 111 -17.20 1.77 13.97
N VAL A 112 -16.57 2.32 12.92
CA VAL A 112 -15.40 3.20 13.08
C VAL A 112 -15.78 4.43 13.89
N ALA A 113 -16.90 5.09 13.60
CA ALA A 113 -17.36 6.25 14.35
C ALA A 113 -17.71 5.92 15.81
N LYS A 114 -18.23 4.72 16.10
CA LYS A 114 -18.48 4.24 17.46
C LYS A 114 -17.18 4.01 18.21
N SER A 115 -16.22 3.35 17.56
CA SER A 115 -14.88 3.09 18.09
C SER A 115 -14.12 4.39 18.40
N LEU A 116 -14.18 5.38 17.50
CA LEU A 116 -13.57 6.70 17.70
C LEU A 116 -14.16 7.42 18.92
N ARG A 117 -15.50 7.44 19.05
CA ARG A 117 -16.16 8.04 20.22
C ARG A 117 -15.79 7.32 21.51
N LYS A 118 -15.74 5.98 21.51
CA LYS A 118 -15.31 5.18 22.67
C LYS A 118 -13.87 5.46 23.07
N ALA A 119 -13.01 5.77 22.10
CA ALA A 119 -11.62 6.17 22.33
C ALA A 119 -11.45 7.65 22.73
N GLY A 120 -12.55 8.41 22.88
CA GLY A 120 -12.51 9.82 23.29
C GLY A 120 -12.31 10.82 22.16
N TYR A 121 -12.28 10.38 20.91
CA TYR A 121 -12.21 11.28 19.75
C TYR A 121 -13.63 11.76 19.40
N GLU A 122 -13.96 12.99 19.79
CA GLU A 122 -15.23 13.60 19.40
C GLU A 122 -15.25 13.92 17.91
N LYS A 123 -16.42 13.74 17.27
CA LYS A 123 -16.60 14.09 15.86
C LYS A 123 -16.49 15.61 15.73
N PRO A 124 -15.53 16.15 14.96
CA PRO A 124 -15.45 17.59 14.75
C PRO A 124 -16.77 18.06 14.13
N LYS A 125 -17.43 19.02 14.79
CA LYS A 125 -18.60 19.69 14.22
C LYS A 125 -18.10 20.46 13.01
N ALA A 126 -18.48 20.01 11.81
CA ALA A 126 -18.21 20.76 10.60
C ALA A 126 -18.80 22.18 10.79
N PRO A 127 -18.04 23.25 10.52
CA PRO A 127 -18.60 24.58 10.53
C PRO A 127 -19.73 24.59 9.51
N ARG A 128 -20.94 24.92 9.96
CA ARG A 128 -22.09 25.13 9.08
C ARG A 128 -21.64 26.15 8.05
N LYS A 129 -21.52 25.72 6.78
CA LYS A 129 -21.43 26.68 5.67
C LYS A 129 -22.74 27.43 5.66
N THR A 130 -22.72 28.64 6.22
CA THR A 130 -23.82 29.59 6.09
C THR A 130 -24.06 29.75 4.60
N LYS A 131 -25.28 29.43 4.17
CA LYS A 131 -25.75 29.58 2.79
C LYS A 131 -25.56 31.07 2.44
N ALA A 132 -24.63 31.39 1.55
CA ALA A 132 -24.58 32.71 0.95
C ALA A 132 -25.93 32.92 0.24
N GLN A 133 -26.69 33.92 0.69
CA GLN A 133 -27.92 34.32 0.01
C GLN A 133 -27.53 34.89 -1.36
N PRO A 134 -28.29 34.57 -2.43
CA PRO A 134 -28.04 35.12 -3.74
C PRO A 134 -28.44 36.60 -3.74
N GLU A 135 -27.46 37.50 -3.90
CA GLU A 135 -27.76 38.89 -4.24
C GLU A 135 -28.40 38.91 -5.63
N THR A 136 -29.67 39.32 -5.63
CA THR A 136 -30.51 39.62 -6.79
C THR A 136 -29.84 40.63 -7.70
N VAL A 137 -29.87 40.31 -8.99
CA VAL A 137 -29.40 41.14 -10.10
C VAL A 137 -30.47 42.19 -10.47
N ALA A 138 -30.00 43.39 -10.87
CA ALA A 138 -30.50 44.27 -11.94
C ALA A 138 -30.88 45.73 -11.51
N PRO A 139 -30.95 46.70 -12.45
CA PRO A 139 -29.83 47.36 -13.16
C PRO A 139 -29.99 48.91 -13.23
N ALA A 140 -28.96 49.68 -13.62
CA ALA A 140 -29.10 50.95 -14.39
C ALA A 140 -27.73 51.58 -14.71
N ASN A 141 -27.54 51.92 -15.99
CA ASN A 141 -26.46 52.73 -16.55
C ASN A 141 -26.56 54.20 -16.09
N ASP A 142 -25.42 54.90 -15.97
CA ASP A 142 -24.98 55.92 -16.96
C ASP A 142 -23.56 56.44 -16.58
N GLU A 143 -22.66 56.39 -17.56
CA GLU A 143 -21.33 57.04 -17.58
C GLU A 143 -21.52 58.55 -17.94
N PRO A 144 -20.53 59.48 -17.79
CA PRO A 144 -19.24 59.32 -18.48
C PRO A 144 -18.00 60.02 -17.88
N SER A 145 -16.86 59.65 -18.48
CA SER A 145 -15.76 60.53 -18.89
C SER A 145 -14.46 60.46 -18.07
N GLY A 146 -13.38 60.06 -18.76
CA GLY A 146 -12.03 60.56 -18.45
C GLY A 146 -10.87 59.57 -18.59
N GLN A 147 -10.23 59.60 -19.78
CA GLN A 147 -8.83 59.22 -20.06
C GLN A 147 -8.41 57.73 -20.10
N GLN A 148 -8.31 57.27 -21.35
CA GLN A 148 -7.32 56.30 -21.87
C GLN A 148 -5.93 56.99 -22.01
N PRO A 149 -4.79 56.26 -22.10
CA PRO A 149 -4.48 55.50 -23.32
C PRO A 149 -3.70 54.17 -23.20
N ALA A 150 -3.95 53.33 -24.22
CA ALA A 150 -3.03 52.47 -24.99
C ALA A 150 -2.18 51.41 -24.25
N SER A 151 -2.10 50.13 -24.65
CA SER A 151 -2.00 49.57 -26.02
C SER A 151 -2.35 48.05 -25.97
N GLU A 152 -3.26 47.56 -26.82
CA GLU A 152 -2.99 46.70 -28.00
C GLU A 152 -2.87 45.19 -27.68
N VAL A 153 -3.98 44.43 -27.65
CA VAL A 153 -4.64 43.66 -28.73
C VAL A 153 -3.92 42.34 -29.12
N ALA A 154 -4.71 41.26 -29.01
CA ALA A 154 -4.48 39.82 -29.17
C ALA A 154 -4.29 39.41 -30.68
N PRO A 155 -4.29 38.12 -31.15
CA PRO A 155 -4.98 36.95 -30.60
C PRO A 155 -4.37 35.52 -30.79
N ALA A 156 -5.09 34.58 -30.19
CA ALA A 156 -5.09 33.12 -30.22
C ALA A 156 -4.53 32.35 -31.44
N LYS A 157 -3.97 31.15 -31.17
CA LYS A 157 -4.28 29.90 -31.91
C LYS A 157 -3.86 28.64 -31.13
N GLN A 158 -4.48 27.54 -31.54
CA GLN A 158 -4.83 26.36 -30.76
C GLN A 158 -3.78 25.23 -30.79
N ALA A 159 -3.89 24.36 -29.78
CA ALA A 159 -3.74 22.90 -29.78
C ALA A 159 -2.68 22.21 -30.69
N ARG A 160 -1.78 21.44 -30.06
CA ARG A 160 -1.45 20.06 -30.50
C ARG A 160 -0.80 19.22 -29.39
N LYS A 161 -1.34 18.03 -29.20
CA LYS A 161 -0.95 16.95 -28.26
C LYS A 161 0.20 16.08 -28.85
N PRO A 162 0.72 15.07 -28.14
CA PRO A 162 2.15 14.82 -27.89
C PRO A 162 2.86 13.98 -28.97
N ARG A 163 4.20 13.94 -28.93
CA ARG A 163 5.04 13.03 -29.74
C ARG A 163 6.17 12.39 -28.90
N LYS A 164 6.05 11.08 -28.68
CA LYS A 164 7.10 10.03 -28.68
C LYS A 164 6.43 8.76 -29.25
N PRO A 165 7.12 7.77 -29.84
CA PRO A 165 8.56 7.50 -29.83
C PRO A 165 9.17 7.30 -31.24
N LYS A 166 10.49 7.16 -31.36
CA LYS A 166 11.13 6.57 -32.55
C LYS A 166 11.92 5.34 -32.10
N ALA A 167 11.35 4.17 -32.38
CA ALA A 167 12.06 2.91 -32.48
C ALA A 167 12.85 2.89 -33.79
N ALA A 168 14.07 2.35 -33.75
CA ALA A 168 14.84 1.99 -34.93
C ALA A 168 15.42 0.58 -34.69
N THR A 169 14.82 -0.38 -35.36
CA THR A 169 15.41 -1.63 -35.88
C THR A 169 15.08 -1.60 -37.39
N PRO A 170 15.73 -2.35 -38.30
CA PRO A 170 16.44 -3.62 -38.09
C PRO A 170 17.78 -3.75 -38.84
N GLU A 171 18.65 -4.67 -38.41
CA GLU A 171 19.58 -5.33 -39.35
C GLU A 171 19.70 -6.82 -39.00
N THR A 172 19.20 -7.64 -39.92
CA THR A 172 19.58 -9.04 -40.13
C THR A 172 20.07 -9.11 -41.58
N PRO A 173 21.16 -9.82 -41.85
CA PRO A 173 21.13 -10.82 -42.92
C PRO A 173 21.59 -12.19 -42.39
N SER A 174 20.80 -13.23 -42.62
CA SER A 174 21.02 -14.27 -43.66
C SER A 174 22.18 -15.22 -43.29
N SER A 175 21.88 -16.40 -42.76
CA SER A 175 21.60 -17.64 -43.52
C SER A 175 22.87 -18.31 -44.06
N THR A 176 23.18 -19.51 -43.57
CA THR A 176 23.74 -20.70 -44.26
C THR A 176 23.96 -21.78 -43.16
N LYS A 177 23.11 -22.81 -43.02
CA LYS A 177 23.02 -24.10 -43.75
C LYS A 177 23.96 -25.17 -43.16
N ALA A 178 23.33 -26.30 -42.78
CA ALA A 178 23.80 -27.70 -42.76
C ALA A 178 25.14 -28.02 -42.08
N GLU A 179 25.11 -28.84 -41.02
CA GLU A 179 25.26 -30.31 -41.07
C GLU A 179 24.82 -30.93 -39.74
#